data_AF-A0A2A5XLX2-F1
#
_entry.id   AF-A0A2A5XLX2-F1
#
_cell.length_a   1.000
_cell.length_b   1.000
_cell.length_c   1.000
_cell.angle_alpha   90.00
_cell.angle_beta   90.00
_cell.angle_gamma   90.00
#
_symmetry.space_group_name_H-M   'P 1'
#
loop_
_entity.id
_entity.type
_entity.pdbx_description
1 polymer ?
#
loop_
_entity_poly.entity_id
_entity_poly.type
_entity_poly.pdbx_seq_one_letter_code
_entity_poly.pdbx_strand_id
1 'polypeptide(L)' 'MKKYFIWFLDFWGDYYPIILAFFSFLYSVSLWFSGQQLAGIFVGIWVPSILGFSVAIRQRRKDRNKRISS' A
#
# COMPACT_ATOMS: atom_id res chain seq x y z
N MET A 1 -27.16 -0.39 9.88
CA MET A 1 -25.95 -0.02 10.67
C MET A 1 -24.70 -0.82 10.26
N LYS A 2 -24.72 -2.17 10.27
CA LYS A 2 -23.54 -3.00 9.92
C LYS A 2 -23.00 -2.78 8.49
N LYS A 3 -23.88 -2.52 7.51
CA LYS A 3 -23.51 -2.36 6.09
C LYS A 3 -22.63 -1.14 5.81
N TYR A 4 -22.91 0.00 6.47
CA TYR A 4 -22.11 1.22 6.36
C TYR A 4 -20.74 1.07 7.04
N PHE A 5 -20.68 0.31 8.14
CA PHE A 5 -19.43 0.00 8.82
C PHE A 5 -18.50 -0.88 7.98
N ILE A 6 -19.05 -1.89 7.30
CA ILE A 6 -18.28 -2.76 6.39
C ILE A 6 -17.77 -1.96 5.17
N TRP A 7 -18.62 -1.11 4.58
CA TRP A 7 -18.22 -0.23 3.47
C TRP A 7 -17.09 0.73 3.85
N PHE A 8 -17.12 1.25 5.08
CA PHE A 8 -16.06 2.09 5.60
C PHE A 8 -14.74 1.32 5.74
N LEU A 9 -14.77 0.09 6.27
CA LEU A 9 -13.59 -0.76 6.38
C LEU A 9 -13.02 -1.17 5.02
N ASP A 10 -13.87 -1.48 4.05
CA ASP A 10 -13.46 -1.82 2.68
C ASP A 10 -12.80 -0.61 2.00
N PHE A 11 -13.37 0.59 2.18
CA PHE A 11 -12.78 1.82 1.69
C PHE A 11 -11.37 2.02 2.27
N TRP A 12 -11.22 1.97 3.60
CA TRP A 12 -9.91 2.10 4.24
C TRP A 12 -8.93 0.98 3.83
N GLY A 13 -9.42 -0.24 3.61
CA GLY A 13 -8.60 -1.37 3.16
C GLY A 13 -8.04 -1.21 1.75
N ASP A 14 -8.78 -0.56 0.84
CA ASP A 14 -8.32 -0.28 -0.52
C ASP A 14 -7.32 0.90 -0.59
N TYR A 15 -7.45 1.92 0.26
CA TYR A 15 -6.56 3.10 0.28
C TYR A 15 -5.35 2.99 1.22
N TYR A 16 -5.38 2.08 2.20
CA TYR A 16 -4.27 1.78 3.12
C TYR A 16 -2.88 1.73 2.44
N PRO A 17 -2.67 0.98 1.34
CA PRO A 17 -1.33 0.81 0.78
C PRO A 17 -0.79 2.08 0.11
N ILE A 18 -1.66 2.95 -0.40
CA ILE A 18 -1.27 4.24 -0.99
C ILE A 18 -0.85 5.22 0.10
N ILE A 19 -1.63 5.29 1.19
CA ILE A 19 -1.32 6.14 2.34
C ILE A 19 0.00 5.69 2.98
N LEU A 20 0.22 4.38 3.15
CA LEU A 20 1.48 3.84 3.65
C LEU A 20 2.66 4.15 2.74
N ALA A 21 2.51 3.97 1.43
CA ALA A 21 3.54 4.29 0.45
C ALA A 21 3.91 5.79 0.51
N PHE A 22 2.92 6.67 0.70
CA PHE A 22 3.13 8.11 0.84
C PHE A 22 3.90 8.47 2.13
N PHE A 23 3.54 7.88 3.27
CA PHE A 23 4.30 8.07 4.51
C PHE A 23 5.73 7.52 4.42
N SER A 24 5.91 6.36 3.77
CA SER A 24 7.24 5.79 3.52
C SER A 24 8.09 6.71 2.63
N PHE A 25 7.47 7.33 1.62
CA PHE A 25 8.13 8.32 0.78
C PHE A 25 8.54 9.56 1.57
N LEU A 26 7.64 10.13 2.38
CA LEU A 26 7.95 11.27 3.26
C LEU A 26 9.09 10.96 4.23
N TYR A 27 9.12 9.74 4.80
CA TYR A 27 10.20 9.30 5.67
C TYR A 27 11.54 9.19 4.93
N SER A 28 11.54 8.64 3.70
CA SER A 28 12.72 8.57 2.82
C SER A 28 13.29 9.96 2.54
N VAL A 29 12.42 10.91 2.18
CA VAL A 29 12.80 12.30 1.90
C VAL A 29 13.32 12.99 3.16
N SER A 30 12.66 12.79 4.31
CA SER A 30 13.08 13.37 5.58
C SER A 30 14.47 12.88 6.00
N LEU A 31 14.76 11.59 5.85
CA LEU A 31 16.09 11.01 6.13
C LEU A 31 17.17 11.53 5.17
N TRP A 32 16.82 11.71 3.90
CA TRP A 32 17.72 12.24 2.89
C TRP A 32 18.22 13.64 3.27
N PHE A 33 17.32 14.51 3.71
CA PHE A 33 17.67 15.85 4.19
C PHE A 33 18.36 15.86 5.56
N SER A 34 18.17 14.82 6.38
CA SER A 34 18.87 14.64 7.66
C SER A 34 20.33 14.15 7.52
N GLY A 35 20.85 14.02 6.30
CA GLY A 35 22.22 13.55 6.02
C GLY A 35 22.40 12.03 6.05
N GLN A 36 21.34 11.27 6.32
CA GLN A 36 21.32 9.80 6.35
C GLN A 36 20.87 9.24 4.98
N GLN A 37 21.62 9.54 3.92
CA GLN A 37 21.25 9.26 2.53
C GLN A 37 21.05 7.76 2.24
N LEU A 38 21.91 6.89 2.79
CA LEU A 38 21.81 5.43 2.64
C LEU A 38 20.47 4.88 3.18
N ALA A 39 20.08 5.33 4.36
CA ALA A 39 18.83 4.91 4.97
C ALA A 39 17.62 5.55 4.25
N GLY A 40 17.76 6.77 3.71
CA GLY A 40 16.76 7.37 2.81
C GLY A 40 16.51 6.54 1.55
N ILE A 41 17.57 6.07 0.87
CA ILE A 41 17.46 5.20 -0.31
C ILE A 41 16.81 3.87 0.05
N PHE A 42 17.23 3.25 1.17
CA PHE A 42 16.68 1.97 1.62
C PHE A 42 15.17 2.06 1.84
N VAL A 43 14.69 3.11 2.52
CA VAL A 43 13.25 3.36 2.70
C VAL A 43 12.56 3.71 1.38
N GLY A 44 13.22 4.45 0.49
CA GLY A 44 12.66 4.84 -0.82
C GLY A 44 12.32 3.62 -1.70
N ILE A 45 13.14 2.56 -1.64
CA ILE A 45 12.91 1.29 -2.36
C ILE A 45 11.68 0.53 -1.82
N TRP A 46 11.26 0.79 -0.58
CA TRP A 46 10.10 0.13 0.01
C TRP A 46 8.79 0.69 -0.53
N VAL A 47 8.78 1.94 -0.99
CA VAL A 47 7.60 2.60 -1.60
C VAL A 47 7.04 1.78 -2.78
N PRO A 48 7.81 1.46 -3.85
CA PRO A 48 7.31 0.63 -4.94
C PRO A 48 7.03 -0.81 -4.51
N SER A 49 7.72 -1.32 -3.48
CA SER A 49 7.49 -2.67 -2.94
C SER A 49 6.11 -2.79 -2.27
N ILE A 50 5.71 -1.78 -1.48
CA ILE A 50 4.38 -1.72 -0.84
C ILE A 50 3.27 -1.65 -1.90
N LEU A 51 3.46 -0.84 -2.95
CA LEU A 51 2.52 -0.73 -4.06
C LEU A 51 2.43 -2.03 -4.86
N GLY A 52 3.58 -2.63 -5.20
CA GLY A 52 3.65 -3.91 -5.91
C GLY A 52 2.99 -5.05 -5.13
N PHE A 53 3.24 -5.12 -3.82
CA PHE A 53 2.62 -6.10 -2.94
C PHE A 53 1.11 -5.92 -2.84
N SER A 54 0.64 -4.67 -2.72
CA SER A 54 -0.79 -4.35 -2.74
C SER A 54 -1.47 -4.79 -4.04
N VAL A 55 -0.85 -4.48 -5.19
CA VAL A 55 -1.35 -4.89 -6.51
C VAL A 55 -1.36 -6.40 -6.65
N ALA A 56 -0.31 -7.11 -6.22
CA ALA A 56 -0.24 -8.56 -6.27
C ALA A 56 -1.36 -9.23 -5.45
N ILE A 57 -1.62 -8.74 -4.24
CA ILE A 57 -2.74 -9.21 -3.42
C ILE A 57 -4.08 -8.93 -4.12
N ARG A 58 -4.25 -7.75 -4.72
CA ARG A 58 -5.49 -7.37 -5.40
C ARG A 58 -5.73 -8.19 -6.67
N GLN A 59 -4.68 -8.46 -7.44
CA GLN A 59 -4.70 -9.36 -8.59
C GLN A 59 -5.16 -10.76 -8.16
N ARG A 60 -4.58 -11.33 -7.10
CA ARG A 60 -4.94 -12.66 -6.59
C ARG A 60 -6.40 -12.76 -6.15
N ARG A 61 -6.95 -11.70 -5.53
CA ARG A 61 -8.39 -11.63 -5.16
C ARG A 61 -9.28 -11.62 -6.40
N LYS A 62 -8.92 -10.83 -7.42
CA LYS A 62 -9.67 -10.73 -8.68
C LYS A 62 -9.69 -12.04 -9.45
N ASP A 63 -8.56 -12.73 -9.55
CA ASP A 63 -8.45 -14.01 -10.25
C ASP A 63 -9.25 -15.12 -9.57
N ARG A 64 -9.28 -15.15 -8.23
CA ARG A 64 -10.11 -16.10 -7.47
C ARG A 64 -11.59 -15.92 -7.78
N ASN A 65 -12.10 -14.69 -7.74
CA ASN A 65 -13.52 -14.42 -8.02
C ASN A 65 -13.89 -14.81 -9.46
N LYS A 66 -13.00 -14.56 -10.42
CA LYS A 66 -13.23 -14.91 -11.83
C LYS A 66 -13.33 -16.41 -12.06
N ARG A 67 -12.58 -17.24 -11.31
CA ARG A 67 -12.67 -18.71 -11.35
C ARG A 67 -13.94 -19.27 -10.72
N ILE A 68 -14.46 -18.61 -9.68
CA ILE A 68 -15.68 -19.07 -8.99
C ILE A 68 -16.93 -18.73 -9.80
N SER A 69 -16.86 -17.71 -10.67
CA SER A 69 -17.98 -17.26 -11.49
C SER A 69 -18.11 -17.94 -12.87
N SER A 70 -17.20 -18.86 -13.24
CA SER A 70 -17.28 -19.65 -14.49
C SER A 70 -17.63 -21.09 -14.18
#